data_AF-T1BHU9-F1
#
_entry.id   AF-T1BHU9-F1
#
_cell.length_a   1.000
_cell.length_b   1.000
_cell.length_c   1.000
_cell.angle_alpha   90.00
_cell.angle_beta   90.00
_cell.angle_gamma   90.00
#
_symmetry.space_group_name_H-M   'P 1'
#
loop_
_entity.id
_entity.type
_entity.pdbx_description
1 polymer ?
#
loop_
_entity_poly.entity_id
_entity_poly.type
_entity_poly.pdbx_seq_one_letter_code
_entity_poly.pdbx_strand_id
1 'polypeptide(L)'
;ETCRERLTAEYPLLADPSLKGLPMITHNQRNRTRLLFELPPGIEVDATHLLEAIEHAQSSPTYAILKRGDEAQLVLNAHRNPKFVEDVMRDLLADLPARFPKIPDHVVVRVGTVSEESIHKYNVESSHETTFGELRRPSES
;
A
#
# COMPACT_ATOMS: atom_id res chain seq x y z
N GLU A 1 -5.42 -16.96 -15.09
CA GLU A 1 -5.14 -16.39 -16.40
C GLU A 1 -5.02 -14.88 -16.28
N THR A 2 -3.88 -14.28 -16.63
CA THR A 2 -3.64 -12.84 -16.45
C THR A 2 -3.90 -12.05 -17.74
N CYS A 3 -4.06 -10.72 -17.64
CA CYS A 3 -4.17 -9.85 -18.83
C CYS A 3 -2.97 -10.02 -19.78
N ARG A 4 -1.77 -10.28 -19.25
CA ARG A 4 -0.58 -10.55 -20.07
C ARG A 4 -0.72 -11.83 -20.88
N GLU A 5 -1.19 -12.92 -20.28
CA GLU A 5 -1.37 -14.19 -21.00
C GLU A 5 -2.35 -14.04 -22.16
N ARG A 6 -3.49 -13.37 -21.92
CA ARG A 6 -4.48 -13.08 -22.97
C ARG A 6 -3.93 -12.20 -24.08
N LEU A 7 -3.23 -11.12 -23.74
CA LEU A 7 -2.65 -10.22 -24.73
C LEU A 7 -1.48 -10.84 -25.48
N THR A 8 -0.69 -11.72 -24.86
CA THR A 8 0.38 -12.44 -25.56
C THR A 8 -0.18 -13.39 -26.63
N ALA A 9 -1.36 -13.97 -26.42
CA ALA A 9 -2.01 -14.79 -27.43
C ALA A 9 -2.45 -13.99 -28.67
N GLU A 10 -2.86 -12.72 -28.48
CA GLU A 10 -3.27 -11.81 -29.56
C GLU A 10 -2.06 -11.08 -30.19
N TYR A 11 -1.06 -10.74 -29.38
CA TYR A 11 0.15 -10.01 -29.77
C TYR A 11 1.41 -10.77 -29.31
N PRO A 12 1.91 -11.74 -30.11
CA PRO A 12 3.03 -12.60 -29.73
C PRO A 12 4.33 -11.87 -29.36
N LEU A 13 4.52 -10.62 -29.82
CA LEU A 13 5.65 -9.78 -29.43
C LEU A 13 5.75 -9.59 -27.91
N LEU A 14 4.64 -9.63 -27.17
CA LEU A 14 4.63 -9.50 -25.70
C LEU A 14 5.27 -10.70 -24.97
N ALA A 15 5.55 -11.80 -25.68
CA ALA A 15 6.33 -12.92 -25.14
C ALA A 15 7.83 -12.62 -25.02
N ASP A 16 8.32 -11.54 -25.65
CA ASP A 16 9.72 -11.13 -25.56
C ASP A 16 10.12 -10.86 -24.09
N PRO A 17 11.14 -11.57 -23.54
CA PRO A 17 11.59 -11.37 -22.17
C PRO A 17 12.00 -9.94 -21.83
N SER A 18 12.47 -9.16 -22.83
CA SER A 18 12.81 -7.74 -22.64
C SER A 18 11.61 -6.87 -22.28
N LEU A 19 10.40 -7.32 -22.60
CA LEU A 19 9.13 -6.64 -22.33
C LEU A 19 8.47 -7.09 -21.01
N LYS A 20 9.12 -7.98 -20.24
CA LYS A 20 8.58 -8.48 -18.96
C LYS A 20 8.39 -7.38 -17.92
N GLY A 21 9.23 -6.34 -17.96
CA GLY A 21 9.14 -5.17 -17.06
C GLY A 21 8.06 -4.15 -17.43
N LEU A 22 7.37 -4.32 -18.57
CA LEU A 22 6.26 -3.43 -18.93
C LEU A 22 5.08 -3.62 -17.96
N PRO A 23 4.57 -2.54 -17.36
CA PRO A 23 3.35 -2.59 -16.57
C PRO A 23 2.20 -3.10 -17.44
N MET A 24 1.42 -4.03 -16.90
CA MET A 24 0.28 -4.62 -17.60
C MET A 24 -1.01 -3.98 -17.13
N ILE A 25 -2.04 -4.04 -17.98
CA ILE A 25 -3.38 -3.59 -17.63
C ILE A 25 -3.88 -4.43 -16.45
N THR A 26 -4.29 -3.76 -15.37
CA THR A 26 -5.00 -4.36 -14.22
C THR A 26 -6.16 -3.46 -13.85
N HIS A 27 -7.11 -3.97 -13.06
CA HIS A 27 -8.04 -3.06 -12.40
C HIS A 27 -7.31 -2.34 -11.26
N ASN A 28 -7.70 -1.10 -11.00
CA ASN A 28 -7.26 -0.30 -9.87
C ASN A 28 -8.50 0.28 -9.21
N GLN A 29 -8.39 0.53 -7.91
CA GLN A 29 -9.48 1.02 -7.10
C GLN A 29 -8.95 1.93 -6.00
N ARG A 30 -9.85 2.66 -5.36
CA ARG A 30 -9.49 3.48 -4.20
C ARG A 30 -9.24 2.57 -3.00
N ASN A 31 -8.16 2.82 -2.28
CA ASN A 31 -7.89 2.18 -1.00
C ASN A 31 -8.00 3.21 0.13
N ARG A 32 -8.59 2.82 1.26
CA ARG A 32 -8.70 3.65 2.47
C ARG A 32 -7.99 2.96 3.61
N THR A 33 -6.94 3.59 4.12
CA THR A 33 -6.19 3.09 5.28
C THR A 33 -6.43 3.96 6.50
N ARG A 34 -6.60 3.32 7.66
CA ARG A 34 -6.70 3.91 8.98
C ARG A 34 -5.54 3.40 9.82
N LEU A 35 -4.88 4.32 10.51
CA LEU A 35 -3.80 4.06 11.45
C LEU A 35 -4.14 4.72 12.77
N LEU A 36 -4.12 3.95 13.86
CA LEU A 36 -4.38 4.45 15.21
C LEU A 36 -3.25 4.02 16.15
N PHE A 37 -2.69 4.98 16.88
CA PHE A 37 -1.76 4.75 17.98
C PHE A 37 -2.43 5.10 19.31
N GLU A 38 -2.36 4.21 20.29
CA GLU A 38 -2.80 4.47 21.67
C GLU A 38 -1.62 5.05 22.47
N LEU A 39 -1.44 6.36 22.38
CA LEU A 39 -0.28 7.05 22.98
C LEU A 39 -0.47 7.32 24.48
N PRO A 40 0.56 7.07 25.33
CA PRO A 40 0.54 7.49 26.72
C PRO A 40 0.70 9.02 26.85
N PRO A 41 0.35 9.61 28.01
CA PRO A 41 0.53 11.04 28.25
C PRO A 41 1.99 11.48 28.04
N GLY A 42 2.18 12.64 27.40
CA GLY A 42 3.51 13.23 27.16
C GLY A 42 4.26 12.68 25.94
N ILE A 43 3.66 11.74 25.19
CA ILE A 43 4.16 11.31 23.88
C ILE A 43 3.31 11.94 22.79
N GLU A 44 3.95 12.62 21.85
CA GLU A 44 3.30 13.25 20.71
C GLU A 44 3.85 12.68 19.41
N VAL A 45 2.97 12.55 18.41
CA VAL A 45 3.31 12.15 17.05
C VAL A 45 2.71 13.16 16.09
N ASP A 46 3.53 13.65 15.17
CA ASP A 46 3.06 14.52 14.10
C ASP A 46 2.15 13.72 13.15
N ALA A 47 0.92 14.22 12.96
CA ALA A 47 -0.05 13.64 12.04
C ALA A 47 0.47 13.58 10.59
N THR A 48 1.34 14.51 10.18
CA THR A 48 1.95 14.49 8.85
C THR A 48 2.85 13.28 8.66
N HIS A 49 3.62 12.86 9.66
CA HIS A 49 4.43 11.65 9.57
C HIS A 49 3.57 10.37 9.50
N LEU A 50 2.41 10.36 10.15
CA LEU A 50 1.45 9.25 10.02
C LEU A 50 0.90 9.18 8.59
N LEU A 51 0.56 10.33 8.01
CA LEU A 51 0.10 10.43 6.63
C LEU A 51 1.17 9.93 5.64
N GLU A 52 2.42 10.37 5.80
CA GLU A 52 3.53 9.92 4.96
C GLU A 52 3.74 8.40 5.03
N ALA A 53 3.62 7.80 6.22
CA ALA A 53 3.69 6.35 6.38
C ALA A 53 2.59 5.64 5.58
N ILE A 54 1.35 6.13 5.69
CA ILE A 54 0.21 5.59 4.95
C ILE A 54 0.39 5.74 3.44
N GLU A 55 0.80 6.92 2.97
CA GLU A 55 0.99 7.21 1.54
C GLU A 55 2.11 6.36 0.94
N HIS A 56 3.22 6.20 1.66
CA HIS A 56 4.35 5.37 1.23
C HIS A 56 3.98 3.89 1.09
N ALA A 57 3.04 3.41 1.91
CA ALA A 57 2.55 2.03 1.83
C ALA A 57 1.63 1.77 0.63
N GLN A 58 1.02 2.79 0.02
CA GLN A 58 0.13 2.59 -1.14
C GLN A 58 0.92 2.27 -2.42
N SER A 59 0.23 1.78 -3.45
CA SER A 59 0.80 1.64 -4.81
C SER A 59 1.17 3.00 -5.42
N SER A 60 0.37 4.02 -5.13
CA SER A 60 0.60 5.41 -5.56
C SER A 60 -0.24 6.35 -4.67
N PRO A 61 0.22 7.59 -4.41
CA PRO A 61 -0.54 8.59 -3.65
C PRO A 61 -1.78 9.10 -4.42
N THR A 62 -2.59 9.92 -3.76
CA THR A 62 -3.76 10.59 -4.37
C THR A 62 -3.62 12.10 -4.35
N TYR A 63 -4.15 12.77 -5.39
CA TYR A 63 -4.13 14.22 -5.52
C TYR A 63 -5.51 14.74 -5.90
N ALA A 64 -5.86 15.94 -5.44
CA ALA A 64 -7.16 16.54 -5.75
C ALA A 64 -7.28 16.97 -7.22
N ILE A 65 -6.19 17.43 -7.83
CA ILE A 65 -6.13 17.92 -9.20
C ILE A 65 -4.84 17.42 -9.84
N LEU A 66 -4.94 16.88 -11.06
CA LEU A 66 -3.81 16.39 -11.84
C LEU A 66 -3.84 16.99 -13.25
N LYS A 67 -2.67 17.33 -13.79
CA LYS A 67 -2.52 17.55 -15.24
C LYS A 67 -2.36 16.21 -15.93
N ARG A 68 -2.59 16.17 -17.26
CA ARG A 68 -2.51 14.92 -18.04
C ARG A 68 -1.17 14.19 -17.91
N GLY A 69 -0.05 14.93 -17.87
CA GLY A 69 1.28 14.33 -17.67
C GLY A 69 1.44 13.70 -16.29
N ASP A 70 0.96 14.37 -15.26
CA ASP A 70 1.03 13.89 -13.87
C ASP A 70 0.14 12.66 -13.67
N GLU A 71 -1.06 12.68 -14.26
CA GLU A 71 -1.97 11.53 -14.28
C GLU A 71 -1.33 10.30 -14.95
N ALA A 72 -0.70 10.48 -16.11
CA ALA A 72 -0.03 9.38 -16.80
C ALA A 72 1.08 8.76 -15.94
N GLN A 73 1.87 9.60 -15.27
CA GLN A 73 2.93 9.12 -14.37
C GLN A 73 2.36 8.40 -13.15
N LEU A 74 1.28 8.92 -12.56
CA LEU A 74 0.58 8.30 -11.43
C LEU A 74 0.06 6.91 -11.79
N VAL A 75 -0.60 6.80 -12.95
CA VAL A 75 -1.12 5.53 -13.47
C VAL A 75 0.01 4.52 -13.69
N LEU A 76 1.13 4.94 -14.28
CA LEU A 76 2.28 4.06 -14.47
C LEU A 76 2.90 3.62 -13.14
N ASN A 77 2.98 4.50 -12.15
CA ASN A 77 3.50 4.16 -10.82
C ASN A 77 2.61 3.09 -10.15
N ALA A 78 1.29 3.28 -10.17
CA ALA A 78 0.35 2.32 -9.59
C ALA A 78 0.48 0.92 -10.23
N HIS A 79 0.58 0.83 -11.56
CA HIS A 79 0.71 -0.45 -12.26
C HIS A 79 2.12 -1.07 -12.17
N ARG A 80 3.15 -0.29 -11.82
CA ARG A 80 4.50 -0.80 -11.52
C ARG A 80 4.60 -1.39 -10.13
N ASN A 81 3.74 -0.95 -9.21
CA ASN A 81 3.73 -1.35 -7.82
C ASN A 81 2.34 -1.82 -7.39
N PRO A 82 1.72 -2.80 -8.08
CA PRO A 82 0.41 -3.30 -7.69
C PRO A 82 0.51 -3.99 -6.33
N LYS A 83 -0.41 -3.65 -5.42
CA LYS A 83 -0.44 -4.19 -4.06
C LYS A 83 -1.83 -4.72 -3.75
N PHE A 84 -1.91 -5.87 -3.11
CA PHE A 84 -3.12 -6.30 -2.44
C PHE A 84 -3.35 -5.50 -1.15
N VAL A 85 -4.55 -5.59 -0.59
CA VAL A 85 -4.89 -4.89 0.66
C VAL A 85 -3.98 -5.33 1.82
N GLU A 86 -3.58 -6.60 1.84
CA GLU A 86 -2.64 -7.16 2.82
C GLU A 86 -1.20 -6.66 2.62
N ASP A 87 -0.79 -6.38 1.38
CA ASP A 87 0.54 -5.84 1.08
C ASP A 87 0.66 -4.39 1.59
N VAL A 88 -0.39 -3.59 1.38
CA VAL A 88 -0.46 -2.22 1.94
C VAL A 88 -0.34 -2.26 3.46
N MET A 89 -1.05 -3.17 4.13
CA MET A 89 -0.98 -3.32 5.59
C MET A 89 0.41 -3.76 6.04
N ARG A 90 1.02 -4.74 5.36
CA ARG A 90 2.35 -5.26 5.69
C ARG A 90 3.42 -4.21 5.56
N ASP A 91 3.43 -3.48 4.44
CA ASP A 91 4.40 -2.42 4.17
C ASP A 91 4.26 -1.27 5.17
N LEU A 92 3.01 -0.89 5.51
CA LEU A 92 2.76 0.13 6.52
C LEU A 92 3.34 -0.29 7.87
N LEU A 93 2.98 -1.49 8.36
CA LEU A 93 3.44 -2.00 9.67
C LEU A 93 4.97 -2.15 9.72
N ALA A 94 5.60 -2.59 8.64
CA ALA A 94 7.06 -2.76 8.55
C ALA A 94 7.82 -1.42 8.61
N ASP A 95 7.23 -0.32 8.12
CA ASP A 95 7.86 1.02 8.13
C ASP A 95 7.77 1.71 9.50
N LEU A 96 6.75 1.40 10.31
CA LEU A 96 6.49 2.13 11.57
C LEU A 96 7.67 2.13 12.56
N PRO A 97 8.38 1.01 12.84
CA PRO A 97 9.47 1.02 13.82
C PRO A 97 10.61 1.95 13.45
N ALA A 98 10.95 2.00 12.16
CA ALA A 98 12.03 2.85 11.65
C ALA A 98 11.61 4.32 11.64
N ARG A 99 10.35 4.61 11.28
CA ARG A 99 9.82 5.98 11.22
C ARG A 99 9.56 6.59 12.60
N PHE A 100 9.17 5.76 13.58
CA PHE A 100 8.80 6.21 14.93
C PHE A 100 9.64 5.52 16.02
N PRO A 101 10.98 5.74 16.06
CA PRO A 101 11.88 5.00 16.94
C PRO A 101 11.70 5.34 18.43
N LYS A 102 11.07 6.48 18.75
CA LYS A 102 10.86 6.94 20.13
C LYS A 102 9.54 6.47 20.75
N ILE A 103 8.68 5.79 19.99
CA ILE A 103 7.40 5.32 20.53
C ILE A 103 7.63 4.13 21.47
N PRO A 104 7.11 4.14 22.70
CA PRO A 104 7.30 3.03 23.63
C PRO A 104 6.77 1.69 23.10
N ASP A 105 7.42 0.58 23.46
CA ASP A 105 7.06 -0.75 22.98
C ASP A 105 5.61 -1.16 23.29
N HIS A 106 5.05 -0.69 24.40
CA HIS A 106 3.70 -1.02 24.84
C HIS A 106 2.60 -0.25 24.10
N VAL A 107 2.95 0.72 23.24
CA VAL A 107 1.96 1.46 22.45
C VAL A 107 1.28 0.51 21.47
N VAL A 108 -0.03 0.43 21.58
CA VAL A 108 -0.88 -0.35 20.68
C VAL A 108 -1.01 0.38 19.36
N VAL A 109 -0.86 -0.38 18.28
CA VAL A 109 -1.06 0.06 16.90
C VAL A 109 -2.21 -0.74 16.32
N ARG A 110 -3.20 -0.02 15.79
CA ARG A 110 -4.29 -0.62 15.01
C ARG A 110 -4.23 -0.10 13.58
N VAL A 111 -4.19 -1.01 12.63
CA VAL A 111 -4.26 -0.72 11.19
C VAL A 111 -5.51 -1.35 10.62
N GLY A 112 -6.23 -0.62 9.79
CA GLY A 112 -7.31 -1.14 8.98
C GLY A 112 -7.22 -0.57 7.58
N THR A 113 -7.38 -1.40 6.57
CA THR A 113 -7.31 -0.97 5.17
C THR A 113 -8.43 -1.62 4.36
N VAL A 114 -9.09 -0.81 3.54
CA VAL A 114 -10.25 -1.20 2.75
C VAL A 114 -10.02 -0.84 1.30
N SER A 115 -9.99 -1.86 0.45
CA SER A 115 -9.99 -1.74 -1.00
C SER A 115 -11.43 -1.62 -1.50
N GLU A 116 -11.79 -0.46 -2.07
CA GLU A 116 -13.13 -0.15 -2.60
C GLU A 116 -13.29 -0.74 -4.02
N GLU A 117 -13.47 -2.06 -4.11
CA GLU A 117 -13.41 -2.81 -5.37
C GLU A 117 -14.31 -2.28 -6.50
N SER A 118 -13.72 -2.05 -7.68
CA SER A 118 -14.45 -1.53 -8.86
C SER A 118 -15.08 -2.63 -9.72
N ILE A 119 -14.63 -3.88 -9.57
CA ILE A 119 -15.09 -5.04 -10.37
C ILE A 119 -15.87 -6.07 -9.55
N HIS A 120 -16.01 -5.84 -8.25
CA HIS A 120 -16.74 -6.69 -7.32
C HIS A 120 -17.91 -5.94 -6.68
N LYS A 121 -18.86 -6.69 -6.10
CA LYS A 121 -20.03 -6.12 -5.41
C LYS A 121 -19.78 -5.80 -3.94
N TYR A 122 -18.56 -6.04 -3.47
CA TYR A 122 -18.14 -5.93 -2.08
C TYR A 122 -16.70 -5.43 -2.04
N ASN A 123 -16.37 -4.74 -0.95
CA ASN A 123 -15.01 -4.29 -0.68
C ASN A 123 -14.20 -5.43 -0.03
N VAL A 124 -12.88 -5.35 -0.14
CA VAL A 124 -11.96 -6.23 0.59
C VAL A 124 -11.34 -5.44 1.73
N GLU A 125 -11.33 -6.00 2.93
CA GLU A 125 -10.80 -5.36 4.13
C GLU A 125 -9.74 -6.25 4.79
N SER A 126 -8.70 -5.61 5.31
CA SER A 126 -7.71 -6.23 6.17
C SER A 126 -7.48 -5.35 7.40
N SER A 127 -7.33 -5.97 8.57
CA SER A 127 -7.06 -5.26 9.80
C SER A 127 -6.07 -6.02 10.67
N HIS A 128 -5.31 -5.27 11.46
CA HIS A 128 -4.32 -5.82 12.36
C HIS A 128 -4.16 -4.95 13.60
N GLU A 129 -3.99 -5.60 14.74
CA GLU A 129 -3.70 -4.98 16.03
C GLU A 129 -2.42 -5.62 16.57
N THR A 130 -1.48 -4.79 16.99
CA THR A 130 -0.17 -5.21 17.51
C THR A 130 0.39 -4.12 18.41
N THR A 131 1.60 -4.28 18.92
CA THR A 131 2.32 -3.24 19.64
C THR A 131 3.62 -2.88 18.94
N PHE A 132 4.15 -1.68 19.21
CA PHE A 132 5.45 -1.28 18.68
C PHE A 132 6.58 -2.23 19.08
N GLY A 133 6.52 -2.83 20.28
CA GLY A 133 7.48 -3.82 20.72
C GLY A 133 7.44 -5.08 19.87
N GLU A 134 6.26 -5.53 19.46
CA GLU A 134 6.12 -6.68 18.58
C GLU A 134 6.64 -6.40 17.17
N LEU A 135 6.35 -5.21 16.61
CA LEU A 135 6.82 -4.78 15.30
C LEU A 135 8.35 -4.66 15.22
N ARG A 136 9.01 -4.40 16.35
CA ARG A 136 10.48 -4.31 16.44
C ARG A 136 11.15 -5.68 16.54
N ARG A 137 10.41 -6.74 16.89
CA ARG A 137 10.99 -8.08 16.91
C ARG A 137 11.33 -8.49 15.48
N PRO A 138 12.48 -9.14 15.25
CA PRO A 138 12.75 -9.75 13.97
C PRO A 138 11.61 -10.72 13.65
N SER A 139 11.02 -10.63 12.47
CA SER A 139 10.10 -11.65 11.99
C SER A 139 10.83 -13.00 11.97
N GLU A 140 10.35 -13.98 12.73
CA GLU A 140 10.80 -15.36 12.55
C GLU A 140 10.59 -15.73 11.08
N SER A 141 11.69 -16.06 10.41
CA SER A 141 11.76 -16.28 8.96
C SER A 141 11.20 -17.63 8.57
#